data_AF-A0A8S9PRY1-F1
#
_entry.id   AF-A0A8S9PRY1-F1
#
_cell.length_a   1.000
_cell.length_b   1.000
_cell.length_c   1.000
_cell.angle_alpha   90.00
_cell.angle_beta   90.00
_cell.angle_gamma   90.00
#
_symmetry.space_group_name_H-M   'P 1'
#
loop_
_entity.id
_entity.type
_entity.pdbx_description
1 polymer ?
#
loop_
_entity_poly.entity_id
_entity_poly.type
_entity_poly.pdbx_seq_one_letter_code
_entity_poly.pdbx_strand_id
1 'polypeptide(L)'
;MALMNGGLNLPSTKPAIRHRQPVSSSASRPAFLRISAVIDPKNESTTSKTPAAATVKKPVGVHLNKSKWSPETWKAKTALQQPEYPDQTELDSVLKTIEAFPPIVFAGEARLLEERLGQAAMGEAFLLQGGDCAESFKEFNANNIRDTFRIILQMGAVLMFGGQVPVIKVGRMAGQFAKPRSDSFEERDGVKLPSYRGDNINGDAFDAKSRIPDPQRMVSAYCQSAATLNLLRAFATGGYAAMQRVTQWNLDFAEHSEQGDRAFFDVHDQEGSHPGGIHLEMTGQNVTECIGGSRTVTFDDLGSRYHTHCDPRLNASQSLELSFVIAERLRKRRIKSQQAFAV
;
A
#
# COMPACT_ATOMS: atom_id res chain seq x y z
N MET A 1 -21.03 39.12 56.22
CA MET A 1 -20.71 38.68 57.59
C MET A 1 -20.15 37.27 57.47
N ALA A 2 -18.86 37.10 57.81
CA ALA A 2 -18.05 35.86 57.97
C ALA A 2 -18.07 34.80 56.83
N LEU A 3 -17.07 34.64 55.95
CA LEU A 3 -15.71 34.09 56.15
C LEU A 3 -15.65 32.79 56.98
N MET A 4 -15.29 31.66 56.34
CA MET A 4 -14.24 30.78 56.85
C MET A 4 -13.67 29.86 55.77
N ASN A 5 -12.34 29.91 55.66
CA ASN A 5 -11.47 29.07 54.84
C ASN A 5 -11.36 27.66 55.44
N GLY A 6 -11.34 26.64 54.58
CA GLY A 6 -10.97 25.27 54.94
C GLY A 6 -10.18 24.64 53.80
N GLY A 7 -8.85 24.79 53.85
CA GLY A 7 -7.94 24.18 52.88
C GLY A 7 -7.80 22.68 53.08
N LEU A 8 -7.88 21.93 51.98
CA LEU A 8 -7.48 20.53 51.91
C LEU A 8 -6.28 20.41 50.98
N ASN A 9 -5.12 20.16 51.59
CA ASN A 9 -3.86 19.77 50.96
C ASN A 9 -4.01 18.38 50.34
N LEU A 10 -3.87 18.28 49.01
CA LEU A 10 -3.63 17.03 48.31
C LEU A 10 -2.15 16.98 47.88
N PRO A 11 -1.39 15.93 48.21
CA PRO A 11 0.03 15.84 47.89
C PRO A 11 0.26 15.61 46.39
N SER A 12 1.06 16.47 45.76
CA SER A 12 1.51 16.32 44.39
C SER A 12 2.67 15.32 44.29
N THR A 13 2.37 14.06 44.01
CA THR A 13 3.40 13.09 43.61
C THR A 13 3.34 12.89 42.10
N LYS A 14 4.00 13.78 41.34
CA LYS A 14 4.37 13.53 39.94
C LYS A 14 5.63 12.66 39.94
N PRO A 15 5.68 11.50 39.26
CA PRO A 15 6.93 10.79 39.06
C PRO A 15 7.81 11.60 38.10
N ALA A 16 9.01 11.95 38.54
CA ALA A 16 10.00 12.64 37.73
C ALA A 16 10.54 11.67 36.66
N ILE A 17 10.12 11.86 35.41
CA ILE A 17 10.75 11.20 34.26
C ILE A 17 12.12 11.86 34.08
N ARG A 18 13.19 11.17 34.51
CA ARG A 18 14.57 11.56 34.19
C ARG A 18 14.80 11.38 32.69
N HIS A 19 14.87 12.49 31.96
CA HIS A 19 15.47 12.50 30.62
C HIS A 19 16.93 12.04 30.72
N ARG A 20 17.24 10.83 30.20
CA ARG A 20 18.62 10.47 29.87
C ARG A 20 19.04 11.30 28.67
N GLN A 21 20.02 12.18 28.86
CA GLN A 21 20.73 12.78 27.74
C GLN A 21 21.53 11.68 27.01
N PRO A 22 21.53 11.66 25.67
CA PRO A 22 22.37 10.74 24.93
C PRO A 22 23.84 11.16 25.07
N VAL A 23 24.65 10.21 25.52
CA VAL A 23 26.11 10.32 25.67
C VAL A 23 26.72 10.50 24.27
N SER A 24 27.50 11.55 24.08
CA SER A 24 28.26 11.78 22.85
C SER A 24 29.40 10.76 22.74
N SER A 25 29.22 9.72 21.92
CA SER A 25 30.34 8.89 21.46
C SER A 25 30.70 9.28 20.03
N SER A 26 31.87 9.86 19.84
CA SER A 26 32.50 10.07 18.53
C SER A 26 32.75 8.72 17.87
N ALA A 27 31.87 8.31 16.95
CA ALA A 27 32.06 7.14 16.12
C ALA A 27 32.27 7.57 14.66
N SER A 28 33.41 7.18 14.11
CA SER A 28 33.85 7.37 12.74
C SER A 28 32.82 6.89 11.71
N ARG A 29 32.56 7.70 10.68
CA ARG A 29 31.72 7.37 9.51
C ARG A 29 32.10 6.02 8.90
N PRO A 30 31.18 5.06 8.73
CA PRO A 30 31.44 3.90 7.89
C PRO A 30 31.31 4.30 6.41
N ALA A 31 32.25 3.82 5.60
CA ALA A 31 32.32 4.08 4.17
C ALA A 31 31.13 3.45 3.44
N PHE A 32 30.53 4.21 2.52
CA PHE A 32 29.44 3.77 1.64
C PHE A 32 29.89 2.61 0.75
N LEU A 33 29.29 1.43 0.91
CA LEU A 33 29.35 0.34 -0.06
C LEU A 33 28.30 0.60 -1.14
N ARG A 34 28.75 1.09 -2.31
CA ARG A 34 27.94 1.07 -3.54
C ARG A 34 27.66 -0.39 -3.90
N ILE A 35 26.39 -0.78 -3.91
CA ILE A 35 25.95 -2.04 -4.50
C ILE A 35 25.88 -1.83 -6.01
N SER A 36 26.95 -2.19 -6.72
CA SER A 36 26.94 -2.28 -8.18
C SER A 36 26.27 -3.58 -8.61
N ALA A 37 25.29 -3.48 -9.51
CA ALA A 37 24.72 -4.62 -10.20
C ALA A 37 25.81 -5.27 -11.09
N VAL A 38 26.16 -6.52 -10.80
CA VAL A 38 27.12 -7.30 -11.61
C VAL A 38 26.40 -7.83 -12.84
N ILE A 39 26.81 -7.34 -14.01
CA ILE A 39 26.54 -7.93 -15.32
C ILE A 39 27.83 -8.63 -15.73
N ASP A 40 27.81 -9.95 -15.87
CA ASP A 40 28.93 -10.75 -16.43
C ASP A 40 28.69 -11.03 -17.92
N PRO A 41 29.62 -10.69 -18.83
CA PRO A 41 29.71 -11.29 -20.15
C PRO A 41 30.71 -12.47 -20.17
N LYS A 42 30.39 -13.45 -21.03
CA LYS A 42 31.04 -14.76 -21.18
C LYS A 42 32.48 -14.72 -21.74
N ASN A 43 33.34 -15.51 -21.09
CA ASN A 43 34.20 -16.60 -21.62
C ASN A 43 35.36 -16.29 -22.58
N GLU A 44 36.60 -16.62 -22.17
CA GLU A 44 37.66 -17.15 -23.05
C GLU A 44 38.72 -17.95 -22.26
N SER A 45 39.23 -19.00 -22.89
CA SER A 45 40.08 -20.06 -22.32
C SER A 45 41.55 -19.86 -22.67
N THR A 46 42.47 -20.26 -21.79
CA THR A 46 43.82 -20.76 -22.16
C THR A 46 44.46 -21.54 -21.02
N THR A 47 45.25 -22.53 -21.40
CA THR A 47 45.82 -23.63 -20.62
C THR A 47 47.22 -23.31 -20.08
N SER A 48 47.56 -23.78 -18.87
CA SER A 48 48.63 -24.79 -18.64
C SER A 48 49.27 -24.78 -17.22
N LYS A 49 49.36 -26.01 -16.68
CA LYS A 49 50.39 -26.62 -15.80
C LYS A 49 50.59 -26.16 -14.34
N THR A 50 50.37 -27.12 -13.45
CA THR A 50 50.67 -27.18 -12.00
C THR A 50 52.15 -27.54 -11.74
N PRO A 51 52.67 -27.27 -10.52
CA PRO A 51 52.94 -28.39 -9.63
C PRO A 51 52.48 -28.18 -8.17
N ALA A 52 52.39 -29.30 -7.46
CA ALA A 52 51.66 -29.51 -6.21
C ALA A 52 52.36 -28.99 -4.94
N ALA A 53 51.54 -28.57 -3.96
CA ALA A 53 51.42 -29.15 -2.61
C ALA A 53 51.11 -28.07 -1.55
N ALA A 54 49.91 -28.14 -0.95
CA ALA A 54 49.64 -27.93 0.48
C ALA A 54 48.11 -27.93 0.68
N THR A 55 47.62 -28.94 1.40
CA THR A 55 46.21 -29.21 1.68
C THR A 55 45.66 -28.20 2.68
N VAL A 56 45.16 -27.06 2.19
CA VAL A 56 44.31 -26.16 2.99
C VAL A 56 42.88 -26.70 2.89
N LYS A 57 42.33 -27.19 4.02
CA LYS A 57 40.90 -27.51 4.13
C LYS A 57 40.10 -26.25 3.83
N LYS A 58 39.51 -26.18 2.63
CA LYS A 58 38.54 -25.14 2.27
C LYS A 58 37.42 -25.15 3.32
N PRO A 59 36.92 -23.98 3.76
CA PRO A 59 35.71 -23.95 4.57
C PRO A 59 34.61 -24.62 3.74
N VAL A 60 33.85 -25.50 4.38
CA VAL A 60 32.66 -26.12 3.80
C VAL A 60 31.76 -24.98 3.38
N GLY A 61 31.79 -24.65 2.09
CA GLY A 61 30.85 -23.73 1.49
C GLY A 61 29.48 -24.33 1.78
N VAL A 62 28.65 -23.57 2.49
CA VAL A 62 27.22 -23.83 2.51
C VAL A 62 26.80 -23.76 1.06
N HIS A 63 26.68 -24.92 0.41
CA HIS A 63 26.01 -25.05 -0.86
C HIS A 63 24.55 -24.69 -0.58
N LEU A 64 24.24 -23.40 -0.66
CA LEU A 64 22.89 -22.94 -0.91
C LEU A 64 22.52 -23.58 -2.23
N ASN A 65 21.86 -24.73 -2.15
CA ASN A 65 21.23 -25.36 -3.29
C ASN A 65 20.18 -24.34 -3.74
N LYS A 66 20.53 -23.49 -4.71
CA LYS A 66 19.61 -22.54 -5.34
C LYS A 66 18.62 -23.41 -6.11
N SER A 67 17.62 -23.94 -5.42
CA SER A 67 16.50 -24.63 -6.05
C SER A 67 15.97 -23.69 -7.12
N LYS A 68 15.98 -24.14 -8.37
CA LYS A 68 15.50 -23.36 -9.51
C LYS A 68 14.06 -22.95 -9.21
N TRP A 69 13.79 -21.64 -9.23
CA TRP A 69 12.45 -21.11 -8.94
C TRP A 69 11.45 -21.61 -9.99
N SER A 70 10.26 -21.99 -9.52
CA SER A 70 9.07 -22.25 -10.34
C SER A 70 7.83 -21.74 -9.59
N PRO A 71 6.69 -21.54 -10.28
CA PRO A 71 5.45 -21.10 -9.63
C PRO A 71 5.00 -21.99 -8.47
N GLU A 72 5.44 -23.25 -8.41
CA GLU A 72 5.07 -24.21 -7.35
C GLU A 72 5.99 -24.18 -6.13
N THR A 73 7.17 -23.55 -6.23
CA THR A 73 8.20 -23.62 -5.18
C THR A 73 7.78 -23.02 -3.84
N TRP A 74 6.79 -22.12 -3.82
CA TRP A 74 6.29 -21.53 -2.58
C TRP A 74 5.49 -22.53 -1.73
N LYS A 75 4.86 -23.56 -2.34
CA LYS A 75 4.06 -24.56 -1.61
C LYS A 75 4.89 -25.40 -0.64
N ALA A 76 6.21 -25.47 -0.85
CA ALA A 76 7.15 -26.12 0.06
C ALA A 76 7.58 -25.23 1.25
N LYS A 77 7.08 -23.99 1.32
CA LYS A 77 7.37 -23.04 2.40
C LYS A 77 6.12 -22.84 3.26
N THR A 78 6.33 -22.42 4.51
CA THR A 78 5.23 -22.03 5.39
C THR A 78 4.56 -20.76 4.86
N ALA A 79 3.33 -20.89 4.36
CA ALA A 79 2.49 -19.78 3.93
C ALA A 79 1.39 -19.55 4.96
N LEU A 80 1.39 -18.38 5.60
CA LEU A 80 0.34 -17.97 6.53
C LEU A 80 -0.91 -17.47 5.78
N GLN A 81 -2.02 -17.32 6.50
CA GLN A 81 -3.27 -16.70 6.01
C GLN A 81 -3.96 -17.44 4.85
N GLN A 82 -3.52 -18.66 4.51
CA GLN A 82 -4.18 -19.49 3.50
C GLN A 82 -5.54 -19.99 4.02
N PRO A 83 -6.58 -20.01 3.16
CA PRO A 83 -7.83 -20.67 3.49
C PRO A 83 -7.68 -22.20 3.50
N GLU A 84 -8.51 -22.86 4.29
CA GLU A 84 -8.68 -24.31 4.29
C GLU A 84 -9.94 -24.66 3.49
N TYR A 85 -9.75 -25.08 2.25
CA TYR A 85 -10.86 -25.48 1.38
C TYR A 85 -11.32 -26.91 1.72
N PRO A 86 -12.63 -27.17 1.79
CA PRO A 86 -13.17 -28.48 2.19
C PRO A 86 -12.95 -29.57 1.13
N ASP A 87 -12.92 -29.21 -0.15
CA ASP A 87 -12.73 -30.14 -1.27
C ASP A 87 -11.49 -29.75 -2.10
N GLN A 88 -10.44 -30.56 -2.00
CA GLN A 88 -9.20 -30.37 -2.76
C GLN A 88 -9.37 -30.67 -4.26
N THR A 89 -10.27 -31.58 -4.63
CA THR A 89 -10.53 -31.92 -6.04
C THR A 89 -11.22 -30.76 -6.75
N GLU A 90 -12.17 -30.12 -6.07
CA GLU A 90 -12.80 -28.90 -6.58
C GLU A 90 -11.78 -27.76 -6.72
N LEU A 91 -10.94 -27.56 -5.70
CA LEU A 91 -9.88 -26.55 -5.74
C LEU A 91 -8.94 -26.77 -6.94
N ASP A 92 -8.44 -27.99 -7.14
CA ASP A 92 -7.56 -28.32 -8.25
C ASP A 92 -8.24 -28.12 -9.62
N SER A 93 -9.55 -28.41 -9.71
CA SER A 93 -10.34 -28.15 -10.91
C SER A 93 -10.41 -26.64 -11.21
N VAL A 94 -10.71 -25.82 -10.22
CA VAL A 94 -10.78 -24.36 -10.37
C VAL A 94 -9.43 -23.76 -10.74
N LEU A 95 -8.34 -24.23 -10.10
CA LEU A 95 -6.99 -23.77 -10.42
C LEU A 95 -6.63 -24.04 -11.90
N LYS A 96 -6.97 -25.22 -12.42
CA LYS A 96 -6.81 -25.54 -13.86
C LYS A 96 -7.65 -24.63 -14.76
N THR A 97 -8.86 -24.29 -14.35
CA THR A 97 -9.71 -23.35 -15.09
C THR A 97 -9.06 -21.97 -15.18
N ILE A 98 -8.57 -21.43 -14.07
CA ILE A 98 -7.94 -20.10 -14.02
C ILE A 98 -6.59 -20.10 -14.77
N GLU A 99 -5.82 -21.18 -14.72
CA GLU A 99 -4.57 -21.33 -15.48
C GLU A 99 -4.79 -21.21 -17.00
N ALA A 100 -5.96 -21.66 -17.49
CA ALA A 100 -6.31 -21.56 -18.91
C ALA A 100 -6.83 -20.17 -19.33
N PHE A 101 -7.11 -19.27 -18.38
CA PHE A 101 -7.63 -17.94 -18.68
C PHE A 101 -6.54 -16.96 -19.14
N PRO A 102 -6.88 -15.95 -19.96
CA PRO A 102 -5.94 -14.88 -20.31
C PRO A 102 -5.41 -14.15 -19.08
N PRO A 103 -4.15 -13.68 -19.08
CA PRO A 103 -3.63 -12.88 -17.99
C PRO A 103 -4.33 -11.52 -17.91
N ILE A 104 -4.44 -10.97 -16.69
CA ILE A 104 -5.05 -9.66 -16.44
C ILE A 104 -4.18 -8.51 -17.00
N VAL A 105 -2.85 -8.66 -16.95
CA VAL A 105 -1.89 -7.67 -17.45
C VAL A 105 -0.86 -8.31 -18.38
N PHE A 106 -0.34 -7.53 -19.32
CA PHE A 106 0.73 -7.97 -20.19
C PHE A 106 2.10 -7.76 -19.54
N ALA A 107 3.06 -8.67 -19.77
CA ALA A 107 4.39 -8.60 -19.15
C ALA A 107 5.17 -7.30 -19.48
N GLY A 108 4.92 -6.71 -20.66
CA GLY A 108 5.51 -5.41 -21.03
C GLY A 108 5.04 -4.26 -20.14
N GLU A 109 3.79 -4.30 -19.66
CA GLU A 109 3.24 -3.28 -18.76
C GLU A 109 3.86 -3.38 -17.36
N ALA A 110 4.13 -4.60 -16.89
CA ALA A 110 4.80 -4.83 -15.62
C ALA A 110 6.25 -4.28 -15.64
N ARG A 111 7.00 -4.53 -16.72
CA ARG A 111 8.35 -3.97 -16.90
C ARG A 111 8.35 -2.44 -16.99
N LEU A 112 7.36 -1.86 -17.67
CA LEU A 112 7.20 -0.41 -17.73
C LEU A 112 6.89 0.19 -16.35
N LEU A 113 6.07 -0.50 -15.54
CA LEU A 113 5.82 -0.07 -14.16
C LEU A 113 7.08 -0.18 -13.30
N GLU A 114 7.86 -1.25 -13.43
CA GLU A 114 9.13 -1.43 -12.74
C GLU A 114 10.11 -0.29 -13.03
N GLU A 115 10.27 0.10 -14.30
CA GLU A 115 11.11 1.24 -14.71
C GLU A 115 10.66 2.54 -14.04
N ARG A 116 9.34 2.81 -14.05
CA ARG A 116 8.76 4.00 -13.41
C ARG A 116 8.95 3.98 -11.90
N LEU A 117 8.77 2.84 -11.24
CA LEU A 117 9.04 2.71 -9.80
C LEU A 117 10.54 2.96 -9.50
N GLY A 118 11.44 2.58 -10.41
CA GLY A 118 12.85 2.97 -10.35
C GLY A 118 13.05 4.50 -10.36
N GLN A 119 12.34 5.23 -11.22
CA GLN A 119 12.37 6.71 -11.22
C GLN A 119 11.89 7.29 -9.89
N ALA A 120 10.84 6.71 -9.28
CA ALA A 120 10.37 7.17 -7.96
C ALA A 120 11.38 6.90 -6.85
N ALA A 121 12.08 5.75 -6.89
CA ALA A 121 13.16 5.45 -5.95
C ALA A 121 14.34 6.44 -6.06
N MET A 122 14.60 6.95 -7.27
CA MET A 122 15.62 7.98 -7.54
C MET A 122 15.13 9.41 -7.29
N GLY A 123 13.85 9.59 -6.97
CA GLY A 123 13.23 10.90 -6.73
C GLY A 123 12.92 11.71 -7.99
N GLU A 124 12.91 11.05 -9.15
CA GLU A 124 12.54 11.62 -10.44
C GLU A 124 11.04 11.50 -10.73
N ALA A 125 10.30 10.73 -9.93
CA ALA A 125 8.86 10.57 -9.99
C ALA A 125 8.28 10.40 -8.57
N PHE A 126 6.97 10.46 -8.43
CA PHE A 126 6.26 10.23 -7.17
C PHE A 126 5.18 9.16 -7.34
N LEU A 127 5.14 8.16 -6.46
CA LEU A 127 4.12 7.11 -6.50
C LEU A 127 2.85 7.55 -5.74
N LEU A 128 1.71 7.52 -6.42
CA LEU A 128 0.38 7.59 -5.84
C LEU A 128 -0.27 6.21 -6.00
N GLN A 129 -0.35 5.47 -4.89
CA GLN A 129 -1.10 4.22 -4.84
C GLN A 129 -2.35 4.39 -3.98
N GLY A 130 -3.51 3.95 -4.48
CA GLY A 130 -4.71 3.95 -3.66
C GLY A 130 -5.95 3.36 -4.31
N GLY A 131 -6.98 3.16 -3.49
CA GLY A 131 -8.25 2.54 -3.86
C GLY A 131 -8.87 1.85 -2.64
N ASP A 132 -9.74 0.87 -2.87
CA ASP A 132 -10.46 0.21 -1.79
C ASP A 132 -9.54 -0.62 -0.87
N CYS A 133 -9.96 -0.77 0.39
CA CYS A 133 -9.31 -1.67 1.35
C CYS A 133 -9.40 -3.12 0.86
N ALA A 134 -10.62 -3.56 0.57
CA ALA A 134 -10.94 -4.81 -0.11
C ALA A 134 -12.12 -4.59 -1.07
N GLU A 135 -11.98 -5.05 -2.32
CA GLU A 135 -13.06 -5.06 -3.30
C GLU A 135 -14.13 -6.10 -2.91
N SER A 136 -15.40 -5.79 -3.18
CA SER A 136 -16.52 -6.71 -2.97
C SER A 136 -17.26 -7.02 -4.27
N PHE A 137 -17.78 -8.23 -4.38
CA PHE A 137 -18.67 -8.67 -5.45
C PHE A 137 -20.02 -7.95 -5.40
N LYS A 138 -20.48 -7.53 -4.22
CA LYS A 138 -21.74 -6.79 -4.05
C LYS A 138 -21.65 -5.36 -4.54
N GLU A 139 -20.48 -4.76 -4.42
CA GLU A 139 -20.23 -3.36 -4.79
C GLU A 139 -19.66 -3.21 -6.21
N PHE A 140 -19.79 -4.25 -7.04
CA PHE A 140 -19.30 -4.26 -8.41
C PHE A 140 -20.21 -3.45 -9.34
N ASN A 141 -19.90 -2.17 -9.49
CA ASN A 141 -20.57 -1.31 -10.47
C ASN A 141 -19.61 -0.28 -11.11
N ALA A 142 -19.96 0.14 -12.32
CA ALA A 142 -19.14 1.07 -13.10
C ALA A 142 -18.99 2.45 -12.45
N ASN A 143 -19.97 2.90 -11.65
CA ASN A 143 -19.90 4.20 -10.98
C ASN A 143 -18.82 4.20 -9.88
N ASN A 144 -18.78 3.18 -9.03
CA ASN A 144 -17.75 3.03 -7.99
C ASN A 144 -16.34 3.02 -8.61
N ILE A 145 -16.14 2.22 -9.66
CA ILE A 145 -14.86 2.13 -10.37
C ILE A 145 -14.48 3.50 -10.94
N ARG A 146 -15.41 4.17 -11.62
CA ARG A 146 -15.21 5.50 -12.20
C ARG A 146 -14.85 6.53 -11.12
N ASP A 147 -15.58 6.55 -10.01
CA ASP A 147 -15.46 7.59 -9.00
C ASP A 147 -14.15 7.43 -8.20
N THR A 148 -13.75 6.21 -7.87
CA THR A 148 -12.41 5.94 -7.30
C THR A 148 -11.30 6.30 -8.29
N PHE A 149 -11.44 5.92 -9.57
CA PHE A 149 -10.48 6.31 -10.62
C PHE A 149 -10.39 7.84 -10.76
N ARG A 150 -11.51 8.55 -10.65
CA ARG A 150 -11.56 10.01 -10.70
C ARG A 150 -10.74 10.64 -9.58
N ILE A 151 -10.86 10.15 -8.34
CA ILE A 151 -10.07 10.67 -7.21
C ILE A 151 -8.57 10.47 -7.46
N ILE A 152 -8.15 9.28 -7.90
CA ILE A 152 -6.73 8.99 -8.22
C ILE A 152 -6.20 9.95 -9.29
N LEU A 153 -7.04 10.26 -10.30
CA LEU A 153 -6.68 11.24 -11.32
C LEU A 153 -6.54 12.65 -10.75
N GLN A 154 -7.51 13.11 -9.96
CA GLN A 154 -7.54 14.43 -9.33
C GLN A 154 -6.34 14.64 -8.39
N MET A 155 -6.11 13.70 -7.47
CA MET A 155 -4.96 13.73 -6.57
C MET A 155 -3.64 13.72 -7.33
N GLY A 156 -3.52 12.86 -8.34
CA GLY A 156 -2.28 12.80 -9.12
C GLY A 156 -2.00 14.10 -9.88
N ALA A 157 -3.02 14.86 -10.29
CA ALA A 157 -2.82 16.18 -10.88
C ALA A 157 -2.34 17.23 -9.85
N VAL A 158 -2.93 17.23 -8.65
CA VAL A 158 -2.50 18.10 -7.53
C VAL A 158 -1.05 17.82 -7.14
N LEU A 159 -0.72 16.53 -6.94
CA LEU A 159 0.63 16.09 -6.57
C LEU A 159 1.67 16.41 -7.66
N MET A 160 1.32 16.20 -8.93
CA MET A 160 2.19 16.51 -10.06
C MET A 160 2.49 18.01 -10.12
N PHE A 161 1.49 18.86 -9.92
CA PHE A 161 1.67 20.31 -9.91
C PHE A 161 2.51 20.80 -8.72
N GLY A 162 2.25 20.27 -7.52
CA GLY A 162 3.00 20.65 -6.31
C GLY A 162 4.45 20.16 -6.34
N GLY A 163 4.66 18.89 -6.70
CA GLY A 163 5.98 18.26 -6.74
C GLY A 163 6.82 18.61 -7.97
N GLN A 164 6.20 19.04 -9.08
CA GLN A 164 6.86 19.23 -10.37
C GLN A 164 7.65 18.00 -10.85
N VAL A 165 7.16 16.82 -10.51
CA VAL A 165 7.66 15.52 -10.98
C VAL A 165 6.49 14.70 -11.52
N PRO A 166 6.73 13.77 -12.47
CA PRO A 166 5.74 12.80 -12.88
C PRO A 166 5.14 12.03 -11.70
N VAL A 167 3.82 11.79 -11.74
CA VAL A 167 3.13 10.97 -10.73
C VAL A 167 2.72 9.63 -11.34
N ILE A 168 3.23 8.55 -10.76
CA ILE A 168 2.90 7.17 -11.10
C ILE A 168 1.63 6.80 -10.36
N LYS A 169 0.58 6.41 -11.07
CA LYS A 169 -0.73 6.12 -10.49
C LYS A 169 -0.95 4.61 -10.48
N VAL A 170 -1.16 4.04 -9.30
CA VAL A 170 -1.42 2.60 -9.11
C VAL A 170 -2.73 2.43 -8.34
N GLY A 171 -3.71 1.78 -8.95
CA GLY A 171 -4.99 1.51 -8.30
C GLY A 171 -4.92 0.26 -7.42
N ARG A 172 -5.48 0.32 -6.20
CA ARG A 172 -5.92 -0.87 -5.45
C ARG A 172 -7.28 -1.30 -6.02
N MET A 173 -7.25 -1.86 -7.22
CA MET A 173 -8.44 -2.19 -8.02
C MET A 173 -8.13 -3.40 -8.90
N ALA A 174 -9.17 -4.15 -9.29
CA ALA A 174 -9.06 -5.32 -10.16
C ALA A 174 -8.22 -6.48 -9.58
N GLY A 175 -8.40 -6.79 -8.30
CA GLY A 175 -7.80 -7.98 -7.68
C GLY A 175 -7.65 -7.94 -6.16
N GLN A 176 -8.00 -6.83 -5.50
CA GLN A 176 -7.81 -6.62 -4.07
C GLN A 176 -8.95 -7.25 -3.26
N PHE A 177 -9.19 -8.56 -3.41
CA PHE A 177 -10.31 -9.26 -2.74
C PHE A 177 -9.91 -9.91 -1.41
N ALA A 178 -8.73 -10.53 -1.35
CA ALA A 178 -8.29 -11.27 -0.19
C ALA A 178 -7.89 -10.34 0.95
N LYS A 179 -8.20 -10.74 2.19
CA LYS A 179 -7.77 -10.02 3.39
C LYS A 179 -7.15 -10.94 4.43
N PRO A 180 -6.01 -10.55 5.02
CA PRO A 180 -5.46 -11.24 6.18
C PRO A 180 -6.35 -11.02 7.40
N ARG A 181 -6.30 -11.94 8.36
CA ARG A 181 -7.01 -11.84 9.63
C ARG A 181 -6.09 -12.21 10.78
N SER A 182 -6.15 -11.43 11.86
CA SER A 182 -5.44 -11.72 13.10
C SER A 182 -5.88 -13.07 13.69
N ASP A 183 -7.20 -13.30 13.70
CA ASP A 183 -7.81 -14.54 14.18
C ASP A 183 -8.53 -15.29 13.05
N SER A 184 -8.36 -16.61 13.03
CA SER A 184 -9.04 -17.49 12.07
C SER A 184 -10.55 -17.61 12.30
N PHE A 185 -11.04 -17.24 13.48
CA PHE A 185 -12.44 -17.28 13.86
C PHE A 185 -12.94 -15.92 14.32
N GLU A 186 -14.20 -15.65 14.03
CA GLU A 186 -14.95 -14.49 14.46
C GLU A 186 -16.09 -14.96 15.36
N GLU A 187 -16.23 -14.33 16.52
CA GLU A 187 -17.26 -14.65 17.50
C GLU A 187 -18.22 -13.46 17.66
N ARG A 188 -19.53 -13.73 17.52
CA ARG A 188 -20.60 -12.74 17.75
C ARG A 188 -21.73 -13.43 18.50
N ASP A 189 -22.20 -12.81 19.58
CA ASP A 189 -23.31 -13.31 20.40
C ASP A 189 -23.15 -14.78 20.84
N GLY A 190 -21.91 -15.19 21.14
CA GLY A 190 -21.58 -16.56 21.56
C GLY A 190 -21.48 -17.60 20.44
N VAL A 191 -21.69 -17.21 19.17
CA VAL A 191 -21.51 -18.08 18.01
C VAL A 191 -20.14 -17.83 17.39
N LYS A 192 -19.34 -18.89 17.22
CA LYS A 192 -17.99 -18.84 16.66
C LYS A 192 -17.98 -19.42 15.23
N LEU A 193 -17.64 -18.60 14.25
CA LEU A 193 -17.56 -18.97 12.83
C LEU A 193 -16.19 -18.63 12.24
N PRO A 194 -15.78 -19.25 11.11
CA PRO A 194 -14.58 -18.83 10.41
C PRO A 194 -14.64 -17.33 10.05
N SER A 195 -13.52 -16.66 10.20
CA SER A 195 -13.37 -15.25 9.84
C SER A 195 -13.62 -15.05 8.35
N TYR A 196 -14.33 -13.98 8.00
CA TYR A 196 -14.42 -13.51 6.62
C TYR A 196 -13.01 -13.09 6.15
N ARG A 197 -12.54 -13.66 5.04
CA ARG A 197 -11.19 -13.51 4.47
C ARG A 197 -11.20 -12.85 3.09
N GLY A 198 -12.33 -12.27 2.69
CA GLY A 198 -12.46 -11.58 1.42
C GLY A 198 -13.29 -12.37 0.41
N ASP A 199 -13.88 -11.66 -0.54
CA ASP A 199 -14.92 -12.23 -1.42
C ASP A 199 -14.40 -13.33 -2.34
N ASN A 200 -13.09 -13.37 -2.62
CA ASN A 200 -12.45 -14.44 -3.37
C ASN A 200 -12.24 -15.74 -2.56
N ILE A 201 -12.49 -15.71 -1.24
CA ILE A 201 -12.35 -16.87 -0.34
C ILE A 201 -13.71 -17.31 0.19
N ASN A 202 -14.43 -16.43 0.91
CA ASN A 202 -15.72 -16.73 1.53
C ASN A 202 -16.63 -15.49 1.56
N GLY A 203 -17.87 -15.65 2.02
CA GLY A 203 -18.85 -14.57 2.12
C GLY A 203 -18.71 -13.74 3.40
N ASP A 204 -19.15 -12.49 3.33
CA ASP A 204 -19.16 -11.52 4.43
C ASP A 204 -20.22 -11.82 5.50
N ALA A 205 -21.38 -12.36 5.07
CA ALA A 205 -22.49 -12.71 5.95
C ALA A 205 -22.05 -13.64 7.10
N PHE A 206 -22.55 -13.35 8.31
CA PHE A 206 -22.19 -14.09 9.52
C PHE A 206 -23.10 -15.32 9.69
N ASP A 207 -22.94 -16.28 8.78
CA ASP A 207 -23.63 -17.57 8.82
C ASP A 207 -22.68 -18.70 8.40
N ALA A 208 -22.96 -19.92 8.88
CA ALA A 208 -22.07 -21.06 8.68
C ALA A 208 -21.83 -21.37 7.19
N LYS A 209 -22.84 -21.19 6.33
CA LYS A 209 -22.74 -21.49 4.90
C LYS A 209 -21.84 -20.47 4.19
N SER A 210 -22.06 -19.18 4.45
CA SER A 210 -21.28 -18.10 3.85
C SER A 210 -19.81 -18.12 4.26
N ARG A 211 -19.49 -18.61 5.46
CA ARG A 211 -18.11 -18.61 5.99
C ARG A 211 -17.24 -19.77 5.53
N ILE A 212 -17.81 -20.80 4.90
CA ILE A 212 -17.04 -21.90 4.28
C ILE A 212 -16.29 -21.36 3.05
N PRO A 213 -14.96 -21.58 2.95
CA PRO A 213 -14.20 -21.22 1.76
C PRO A 213 -14.70 -21.97 0.51
N ASP A 214 -14.92 -21.21 -0.56
CA ASP A 214 -15.47 -21.71 -1.83
C ASP A 214 -14.46 -21.41 -2.96
N PRO A 215 -13.83 -22.43 -3.59
CA PRO A 215 -12.87 -22.22 -4.67
C PRO A 215 -13.44 -21.46 -5.86
N GLN A 216 -14.74 -21.63 -6.19
CA GLN A 216 -15.37 -20.99 -7.35
C GLN A 216 -15.31 -19.46 -7.29
N ARG A 217 -15.23 -18.90 -6.08
CA ARG A 217 -15.05 -17.46 -5.86
C ARG A 217 -13.77 -16.91 -6.49
N MET A 218 -12.74 -17.72 -6.72
CA MET A 218 -11.55 -17.30 -7.45
C MET A 218 -11.85 -17.02 -8.94
N VAL A 219 -12.73 -17.82 -9.55
CA VAL A 219 -13.22 -17.59 -10.92
C VAL A 219 -14.03 -16.29 -10.97
N SER A 220 -14.93 -16.09 -10.02
CA SER A 220 -15.71 -14.85 -9.91
C SER A 220 -14.80 -13.62 -9.74
N ALA A 221 -13.79 -13.71 -8.85
CA ALA A 221 -12.81 -12.66 -8.64
C ALA A 221 -12.00 -12.35 -9.90
N TYR A 222 -11.59 -13.39 -10.66
CA TYR A 222 -10.93 -13.20 -11.94
C TYR A 222 -11.82 -12.43 -12.93
N CYS A 223 -13.07 -12.86 -13.10
CA CYS A 223 -14.01 -12.22 -14.03
C CYS A 223 -14.26 -10.75 -13.66
N GLN A 224 -14.46 -10.45 -12.37
CA GLN A 224 -14.62 -9.08 -11.89
C GLN A 224 -13.34 -8.25 -12.08
N SER A 225 -12.16 -8.83 -11.86
CA SER A 225 -10.87 -8.18 -12.08
C SER A 225 -10.69 -7.81 -13.55
N ALA A 226 -10.93 -8.75 -14.46
CA ALA A 226 -10.83 -8.54 -15.90
C ALA A 226 -11.79 -7.44 -16.38
N ALA A 227 -13.05 -7.48 -15.93
CA ALA A 227 -14.05 -6.47 -16.28
C ALA A 227 -13.69 -5.08 -15.72
N THR A 228 -13.23 -5.01 -14.48
CA THR A 228 -12.80 -3.76 -13.83
C THR A 228 -11.61 -3.15 -14.57
N LEU A 229 -10.58 -3.94 -14.85
CA LEU A 229 -9.40 -3.45 -15.55
C LEU A 229 -9.71 -3.04 -16.99
N ASN A 230 -10.59 -3.76 -17.68
CA ASN A 230 -11.03 -3.37 -19.01
C ASN A 230 -11.70 -1.98 -19.00
N LEU A 231 -12.58 -1.73 -18.01
CA LEU A 231 -13.21 -0.42 -17.85
C LEU A 231 -12.20 0.68 -17.49
N LEU A 232 -11.25 0.39 -16.60
CA LEU A 232 -10.17 1.33 -16.25
C LEU A 232 -9.31 1.68 -17.47
N ARG A 233 -8.97 0.71 -18.32
CA ARG A 233 -8.25 0.94 -19.58
C ARG A 233 -9.06 1.85 -20.51
N ALA A 234 -10.36 1.60 -20.65
CA ALA A 234 -11.24 2.45 -21.45
C ALA A 234 -11.31 3.90 -20.92
N PHE A 235 -11.35 4.11 -19.60
CA PHE A 235 -11.29 5.47 -19.04
C PHE A 235 -9.92 6.13 -19.23
N ALA A 236 -8.83 5.38 -19.08
CA ALA A 236 -7.48 5.90 -19.23
C ALA A 236 -7.17 6.35 -20.66
N THR A 237 -7.61 5.60 -21.68
CA THR A 237 -7.32 5.91 -23.10
C THR A 237 -8.45 6.67 -23.79
N GLY A 238 -9.70 6.51 -23.36
CA GLY A 238 -10.89 7.10 -23.97
C GLY A 238 -11.17 8.57 -23.59
N GLY A 239 -10.16 9.31 -23.13
CA GLY A 239 -10.26 10.74 -22.82
C GLY A 239 -10.89 11.11 -21.48
N TYR A 240 -11.30 10.14 -20.65
CA TYR A 240 -11.73 10.43 -19.26
C TYR A 240 -10.57 10.98 -18.42
N ALA A 241 -9.36 10.47 -18.66
CA ALA A 241 -8.14 10.93 -18.01
C ALA A 241 -7.53 12.21 -18.62
N ALA A 242 -8.19 12.87 -19.57
CA ALA A 242 -7.68 14.10 -20.17
C ALA A 242 -7.55 15.22 -19.12
N MET A 243 -6.37 15.84 -19.04
CA MET A 243 -6.01 16.82 -18.00
C MET A 243 -7.01 17.99 -17.88
N GLN A 244 -7.58 18.44 -19.01
CA GLN A 244 -8.58 19.51 -19.06
C GLN A 244 -9.83 19.20 -18.21
N ARG A 245 -10.20 17.92 -18.10
CA ARG A 245 -11.35 17.50 -17.28
C ARG A 245 -10.98 17.43 -15.80
N VAL A 246 -9.74 17.04 -15.49
CA VAL A 246 -9.27 16.87 -14.12
C VAL A 246 -9.22 18.21 -13.38
N THR A 247 -8.79 19.28 -14.04
CA THR A 247 -8.77 20.64 -13.45
C THR A 247 -10.17 21.20 -13.21
N GLN A 248 -11.15 20.86 -14.06
CA GLN A 248 -12.55 21.28 -13.90
C GLN A 248 -13.25 20.62 -12.70
N TRP A 249 -12.70 19.50 -12.19
CA TRP A 249 -13.22 18.81 -11.01
C TRP A 249 -12.62 19.30 -9.69
N ASN A 250 -11.58 20.13 -9.74
CA ASN A 250 -10.84 20.61 -8.58
C ASN A 250 -11.22 22.07 -8.26
N LEU A 251 -12.39 22.30 -7.68
CA LEU A 251 -12.72 23.59 -7.07
C LEU A 251 -13.34 23.37 -5.69
N ASP A 252 -12.85 24.17 -4.75
CA ASP A 252 -13.32 24.43 -3.38
C ASP A 252 -12.94 23.45 -2.27
N PHE A 253 -11.63 23.22 -2.06
CA PHE A 253 -11.14 22.62 -0.80
C PHE A 253 -9.82 23.25 -0.37
N ALA A 254 -9.89 24.18 0.58
CA ALA A 254 -8.75 24.60 1.38
C ALA A 254 -9.26 24.99 2.77
N GLU A 255 -8.95 24.18 3.79
CA GLU A 255 -8.36 24.61 5.06
C GLU A 255 -8.28 23.45 6.08
N HIS A 256 -7.04 23.17 6.50
CA HIS A 256 -6.55 22.54 7.75
C HIS A 256 -7.18 21.21 8.23
N SER A 257 -6.51 20.06 8.01
CA SER A 257 -5.71 19.28 9.00
C SER A 257 -5.07 18.05 8.30
N GLU A 258 -3.92 17.47 8.66
CA GLU A 258 -3.67 16.56 9.80
C GLU A 258 -2.15 16.31 10.01
N GLN A 259 -1.81 15.51 11.04
CA GLN A 259 -0.49 15.39 11.67
C GLN A 259 0.37 14.21 11.17
N GLY A 260 -0.21 13.17 10.57
CA GLY A 260 0.48 11.92 10.21
C GLY A 260 1.55 12.09 9.12
N ASP A 261 1.21 12.80 8.04
CA ASP A 261 2.12 13.07 6.92
C ASP A 261 3.38 13.84 7.34
N ARG A 262 3.30 14.61 8.44
CA ARG A 262 4.42 15.41 8.92
C ARG A 262 5.59 14.51 9.28
N ALA A 263 5.35 13.44 10.04
CA ALA A 263 6.41 12.57 10.52
C ALA A 263 7.16 11.86 9.38
N PHE A 264 6.44 11.36 8.36
CA PHE A 264 7.04 10.67 7.23
C PHE A 264 8.01 11.58 6.43
N PHE A 265 7.54 12.78 6.05
CA PHE A 265 8.38 13.72 5.29
C PHE A 265 9.53 14.27 6.14
N ASP A 266 9.28 14.55 7.43
CA ASP A 266 10.30 15.09 8.33
C ASP A 266 11.45 14.08 8.56
N VAL A 267 11.16 12.78 8.65
CA VAL A 267 12.18 11.71 8.71
C VAL A 267 13.01 11.67 7.42
N HIS A 268 12.37 11.71 6.25
CA HIS A 268 13.09 11.73 4.98
C HIS A 268 13.99 12.96 4.83
N ASP A 269 13.55 14.12 5.32
CA ASP A 269 14.34 15.35 5.32
C ASP A 269 15.53 15.28 6.28
N GLN A 270 15.39 14.64 7.44
CA GLN A 270 16.47 14.43 8.41
C GLN A 270 17.53 13.43 7.89
N GLU A 271 17.07 12.35 7.28
CA GLU A 271 17.95 11.29 6.76
C GLU A 271 18.51 11.59 5.36
N GLY A 272 18.08 12.68 4.72
CA GLY A 272 18.49 13.03 3.36
C GLY A 272 18.03 12.02 2.30
N SER A 273 16.97 11.26 2.57
CA SER A 273 16.40 10.23 1.69
C SER A 273 15.16 10.75 0.97
N HIS A 274 14.67 10.08 -0.08
CA HIS A 274 13.53 10.57 -0.87
C HIS A 274 12.19 9.92 -0.43
N PRO A 275 11.13 10.71 -0.15
CA PRO A 275 9.78 10.19 0.06
C PRO A 275 9.19 9.77 -1.30
N GLY A 276 9.38 8.52 -1.68
CA GLY A 276 9.08 8.02 -3.04
C GLY A 276 7.60 7.90 -3.39
N GLY A 277 6.69 8.04 -2.43
CA GLY A 277 5.26 8.01 -2.70
C GLY A 277 4.39 7.83 -1.47
N ILE A 278 3.09 7.69 -1.72
CA ILE A 278 2.06 7.42 -0.73
C ILE A 278 1.21 6.21 -1.14
N HIS A 279 0.66 5.55 -0.12
CA HIS A 279 -0.27 4.45 -0.26
C HIS A 279 -1.48 4.71 0.62
N LEU A 280 -2.67 4.85 0.03
CA LEU A 280 -3.87 5.27 0.73
C LEU A 280 -5.05 4.33 0.45
N GLU A 281 -5.88 4.10 1.46
CA GLU A 281 -7.19 3.48 1.28
C GLU A 281 -8.24 4.57 1.15
N MET A 282 -8.96 4.57 0.04
CA MET A 282 -9.88 5.65 -0.35
C MET A 282 -11.03 5.12 -1.19
N THR A 283 -12.13 5.86 -1.24
CA THR A 283 -13.26 5.55 -2.10
C THR A 283 -13.87 6.78 -2.76
N GLY A 284 -14.35 6.59 -3.99
CA GLY A 284 -15.21 7.53 -4.73
C GLY A 284 -16.53 7.86 -4.05
N GLN A 285 -16.96 6.99 -3.13
CA GLN A 285 -18.25 7.06 -2.48
C GLN A 285 -18.26 8.12 -1.36
N ASN A 286 -19.45 8.64 -1.08
CA ASN A 286 -19.66 9.59 0.01
C ASN A 286 -19.85 8.85 1.35
N VAL A 287 -18.73 8.43 1.94
CA VAL A 287 -18.65 7.63 3.18
C VAL A 287 -18.23 8.48 4.38
N THR A 288 -18.57 7.98 5.58
CA THR A 288 -18.18 8.54 6.89
C THR A 288 -17.37 7.51 7.67
N GLU A 289 -16.26 7.04 7.09
CA GLU A 289 -15.46 5.95 7.67
C GLU A 289 -14.29 6.50 8.52
N CYS A 290 -13.61 7.54 8.06
CA CYS A 290 -12.56 8.24 8.81
C CYS A 290 -13.12 9.52 9.48
N ILE A 291 -12.81 9.71 10.76
CA ILE A 291 -13.09 10.96 11.48
C ILE A 291 -12.23 12.11 10.95
N GLY A 292 -12.68 13.35 11.15
CA GLY A 292 -11.94 14.55 10.75
C GLY A 292 -12.17 14.99 9.30
N GLY A 293 -11.17 15.68 8.74
CA GLY A 293 -11.25 16.38 7.45
C GLY A 293 -12.09 17.66 7.49
N SER A 294 -12.04 18.43 6.40
CA SER A 294 -12.73 19.73 6.27
C SER A 294 -14.25 19.71 6.51
N ARG A 295 -14.95 18.61 6.19
CA ARG A 295 -16.39 18.45 6.48
C ARG A 295 -16.68 17.97 7.92
N THR A 296 -15.64 17.83 8.75
CA THR A 296 -15.65 17.33 10.13
C THR A 296 -16.56 16.12 10.31
N VAL A 297 -16.08 14.94 9.92
CA VAL A 297 -16.75 13.68 10.27
C VAL A 297 -16.52 13.41 11.76
N THR A 298 -17.60 13.34 12.54
CA THR A 298 -17.55 13.04 13.98
C THR A 298 -17.76 11.54 14.24
N PHE A 299 -17.57 11.10 15.49
CA PHE A 299 -17.80 9.71 15.87
C PHE A 299 -19.27 9.29 15.66
N ASP A 300 -20.21 10.20 15.89
CA ASP A 300 -21.64 9.94 15.73
C ASP A 300 -22.03 9.76 14.26
N ASP A 301 -21.27 10.35 13.33
CA ASP A 301 -21.51 10.23 11.89
C ASP A 301 -21.08 8.87 11.32
N LEU A 302 -20.24 8.11 12.03
CA LEU A 302 -19.69 6.84 11.54
C LEU A 302 -20.80 5.84 11.23
N GLY A 303 -21.83 5.75 12.07
CA GLY A 303 -22.94 4.81 11.88
C GLY A 303 -23.83 5.11 10.65
N SER A 304 -23.68 6.28 10.01
CA SER A 304 -24.55 6.69 8.91
C SER A 304 -24.20 6.03 7.57
N ARG A 305 -22.90 5.86 7.25
CA ARG A 305 -22.40 5.38 5.95
C ARG A 305 -21.08 4.62 6.07
N TYR A 306 -21.00 3.70 7.03
CA TYR A 306 -19.89 2.77 7.17
C TYR A 306 -20.14 1.53 6.28
N HIS A 307 -19.49 1.47 5.13
CA HIS A 307 -19.77 0.43 4.12
C HIS A 307 -18.69 -0.66 4.08
N THR A 308 -17.51 -0.42 4.64
CA THR A 308 -16.41 -1.40 4.67
C THR A 308 -16.57 -2.43 5.80
N HIS A 309 -16.26 -3.70 5.50
CA HIS A 309 -16.04 -4.76 6.50
C HIS A 309 -14.55 -4.94 6.87
N CYS A 310 -13.73 -3.99 6.44
CA CYS A 310 -12.29 -3.97 6.62
C CYS A 310 -11.90 -2.65 7.29
N ASP A 311 -10.81 -2.03 6.85
CA ASP A 311 -10.34 -0.78 7.41
C ASP A 311 -11.14 0.43 6.87
N PRO A 312 -11.29 1.50 7.68
CA PRO A 312 -11.92 2.74 7.25
C PRO A 312 -11.20 3.41 6.08
N ARG A 313 -11.93 3.80 5.04
CA ARG A 313 -11.38 4.48 3.86
C ARG A 313 -11.55 6.00 3.95
N LEU A 314 -10.61 6.72 3.36
CA LEU A 314 -10.76 8.16 3.12
C LEU A 314 -11.87 8.40 2.09
N ASN A 315 -12.77 9.34 2.38
CA ASN A 315 -13.70 9.82 1.37
C ASN A 315 -13.00 10.74 0.35
N ALA A 316 -13.73 11.13 -0.71
CA ALA A 316 -13.19 11.98 -1.77
C ALA A 316 -12.60 13.31 -1.27
N SER A 317 -13.27 13.98 -0.33
CA SER A 317 -12.83 15.27 0.21
C SER A 317 -11.57 15.11 1.05
N GLN A 318 -11.52 14.12 1.94
CA GLN A 318 -10.35 13.81 2.76
C GLN A 318 -9.14 13.42 1.89
N SER A 319 -9.37 12.61 0.86
CA SER A 319 -8.33 12.21 -0.10
C SER A 319 -7.71 13.39 -0.83
N LEU A 320 -8.53 14.33 -1.30
CA LEU A 320 -8.06 15.53 -2.00
C LEU A 320 -7.35 16.50 -1.05
N GLU A 321 -7.89 16.73 0.14
CA GLU A 321 -7.26 17.55 1.18
C GLU A 321 -5.84 17.06 1.48
N LEU A 322 -5.68 15.76 1.69
CA LEU A 322 -4.38 15.13 1.92
C LEU A 322 -3.42 15.37 0.75
N SER A 323 -3.92 15.26 -0.49
CA SER A 323 -3.11 15.51 -1.69
C SER A 323 -2.57 16.94 -1.77
N PHE A 324 -3.34 17.96 -1.33
CA PHE A 324 -2.89 19.35 -1.28
C PHE A 324 -1.81 19.55 -0.21
N VAL A 325 -1.99 18.95 0.97
CA VAL A 325 -0.99 18.99 2.05
C VAL A 325 0.35 18.40 1.59
N ILE A 326 0.31 17.22 0.95
CA ILE A 326 1.49 16.56 0.41
C ILE A 326 2.11 17.38 -0.73
N ALA A 327 1.30 17.91 -1.64
CA ALA A 327 1.76 18.75 -2.75
C ALA A 327 2.51 19.99 -2.24
N GLU A 328 2.05 20.62 -1.17
CA GLU A 328 2.74 21.76 -0.55
C GLU A 328 4.09 21.35 0.06
N ARG A 329 4.17 20.18 0.70
CA ARG A 329 5.42 19.62 1.24
C ARG A 329 6.43 19.33 0.15
N LEU A 330 6.01 18.65 -0.93
CA LEU A 330 6.87 18.39 -2.09
C LEU A 330 7.40 19.69 -2.70
N ARG A 331 6.53 20.72 -2.83
CA ARG A 331 6.93 22.05 -3.31
C ARG A 331 7.99 22.70 -2.41
N LYS A 332 7.77 22.74 -1.10
CA LYS A 332 8.72 23.34 -0.13
C LYS A 332 10.08 22.67 -0.20
N ARG A 333 10.10 21.34 -0.26
CA ARG A 333 11.33 20.54 -0.36
C ARG A 333 12.12 20.87 -1.61
N ARG A 334 11.45 20.91 -2.77
CA ARG A 334 12.08 21.26 -4.05
C ARG A 334 12.70 22.66 -4.03
N ILE A 335 11.98 23.65 -3.49
CA ILE A 335 12.49 25.03 -3.37
C ILE A 335 13.75 25.05 -2.49
N LYS A 336 13.73 24.35 -1.36
CA LYS A 336 14.89 24.24 -0.45
C LYS A 336 16.09 23.58 -1.13
N SER A 337 15.88 22.50 -1.89
CA SER A 337 16.94 21.84 -2.66
C SER A 337 17.52 22.77 -3.72
N GLN A 338 16.68 23.49 -4.49
CA GLN A 338 17.14 24.43 -5.52
C GLN A 338 17.98 25.59 -4.94
N GLN A 339 17.59 26.11 -3.77
CA GLN A 339 18.36 27.15 -3.07
C GLN A 339 19.71 26.63 -2.58
N ALA A 340 19.80 25.37 -2.12
CA ALA A 340 21.06 24.77 -1.69
C ALA A 340 22.06 24.55 -2.84
N PHE A 341 21.59 24.39 -4.09
CA PHE A 341 22.44 24.27 -5.28
C PHE A 341 22.85 25.63 -5.89
N ALA A 342 22.23 26.72 -5.48
CA ALA A 342 22.48 28.07 -6.01
C ALA A 342 23.56 28.85 -5.23
N VAL A 343 24.17 28.23 -4.20
CA VAL A 343 25.23 28.78 -3.33
C VAL A 343 26.52 28.02 -3.59
#